data_AF-A0A1H1PRQ2-F1
#
_entry.id   AF-A0A1H1PRQ2-F1
#
_cell.length_a   1.000
_cell.length_b   1.000
_cell.length_c   1.000
_cell.angle_alpha   90.00
_cell.angle_beta   90.00
_cell.angle_gamma   90.00
#
_symmetry.space_group_name_H-M   'P 1'
#
loop_
_entity.id
_entity.type
_entity.pdbx_description
1 polymer ?
#
loop_
_entity_poly.entity_id
_entity_poly.type
_entity_poly.pdbx_seq_one_letter_code
_entity_poly.pdbx_strand_id
1 'polypeptide(L)'
;MTIEQIIEKQMQAFDNRDIESMMTVFNNDIKIINFSDNKILIDGFEECREMYSVLFKNSPKLYAEIINTIIFENKVIVHEFIFGRNGSDKKMEQVIIFEVENEKISKISIIR
;
A
#
# COMPACT_ATOMS: atom_id res chain seq x y z
N MET A 1 -0.39 -17.65 -3.73
CA MET A 1 -1.50 -16.73 -4.09
C MET A 1 -1.18 -16.08 -5.42
N THR A 2 -2.18 -15.82 -6.28
CA THR A 2 -1.93 -15.01 -7.50
C THR A 2 -1.62 -13.56 -7.12
N ILE A 3 -1.04 -12.79 -8.05
CA ILE A 3 -0.72 -11.39 -7.80
C ILE A 3 -1.98 -10.57 -7.46
N GLU A 4 -3.09 -10.86 -8.13
CA GLU A 4 -4.41 -10.28 -7.88
C GLU A 4 -4.85 -10.54 -6.44
N GLN A 5 -4.75 -11.79 -5.98
CA GLN A 5 -5.15 -12.17 -4.63
C GLN A 5 -4.29 -11.49 -3.56
N ILE A 6 -2.99 -11.30 -3.82
CA ILE A 6 -2.08 -10.61 -2.90
C ILE A 6 -2.48 -9.14 -2.77
N ILE A 7 -2.73 -8.45 -3.90
CA ILE A 7 -3.13 -7.05 -3.90
C ILE A 7 -4.54 -6.86 -3.34
N GLU A 8 -5.49 -7.73 -3.69
CA GLU A 8 -6.84 -7.69 -3.14
C GLU A 8 -6.81 -7.84 -1.61
N LYS A 9 -6.04 -8.79 -1.09
CA LYS A 9 -5.86 -8.96 0.35
C LYS A 9 -5.20 -7.74 1.00
N GLN A 10 -4.21 -7.13 0.35
CA GLN A 10 -3.57 -5.91 0.83
C GLN A 10 -4.57 -4.75 0.92
N MET A 11 -5.40 -4.55 -0.11
CA MET A 11 -6.40 -3.48 -0.18
C MET A 11 -7.52 -3.69 0.83
N GLN A 12 -8.03 -4.91 0.97
CA GLN A 12 -9.02 -5.26 1.99
C GLN A 12 -8.48 -5.00 3.39
N ALA A 13 -7.22 -5.37 3.66
CA ALA A 13 -6.59 -5.10 4.94
C ALA A 13 -6.42 -3.58 5.18
N PHE A 14 -6.09 -2.80 4.15
CA PHE A 14 -6.00 -1.34 4.22
C PHE A 14 -7.32 -0.68 4.61
N ASP A 15 -8.40 -1.00 3.90
CA ASP A 15 -9.73 -0.42 4.14
C ASP A 15 -10.30 -0.83 5.51
N ASN A 16 -10.02 -2.07 5.93
CA ASN A 16 -10.39 -2.58 7.24
C ASN A 16 -9.46 -2.12 8.37
N ARG A 17 -8.34 -1.45 8.03
CA ARG A 17 -7.30 -1.04 8.99
C ARG A 17 -6.75 -2.23 9.79
N ASP A 18 -6.68 -3.40 9.16
CA ASP A 18 -6.21 -4.65 9.75
C ASP A 18 -4.70 -4.82 9.51
N ILE A 19 -3.92 -4.40 10.50
CA ILE A 19 -2.46 -4.47 10.42
C ILE A 19 -1.95 -5.91 10.33
N GLU A 20 -2.57 -6.87 11.02
CA GLU A 20 -2.08 -8.25 11.01
C GLU A 20 -2.26 -8.86 9.63
N SER A 21 -3.45 -8.70 9.02
CA SER A 21 -3.71 -9.15 7.65
C SER A 21 -2.80 -8.44 6.64
N MET A 22 -2.59 -7.14 6.81
CA MET A 22 -1.75 -6.34 5.91
C MET A 22 -0.30 -6.82 5.91
N MET A 23 0.28 -7.08 7.08
CA MET A 23 1.67 -7.52 7.16
C MET A 23 1.88 -8.94 6.59
N THR A 24 0.83 -9.77 6.50
CA THR A 24 0.95 -11.12 5.91
C THR A 24 1.30 -11.14 4.43
N VAL A 25 1.16 -10.04 3.71
CA VAL A 25 1.46 -9.98 2.26
C VAL A 25 2.74 -9.23 1.93
N PHE A 26 3.42 -8.66 2.94
CA PHE A 26 4.68 -7.95 2.74
C PHE A 26 5.90 -8.86 2.92
N ASN A 27 6.93 -8.57 2.13
CA ASN A 27 8.25 -9.17 2.26
C ASN A 27 8.99 -8.56 3.48
N ASN A 28 9.90 -9.31 4.08
CA ASN A 28 10.74 -8.83 5.19
C ASN A 28 11.60 -7.61 4.80
N ASP A 29 12.03 -7.54 3.53
CA ASP A 29 12.88 -6.48 3.00
C ASP A 29 12.07 -5.43 2.20
N ILE A 30 10.79 -5.26 2.52
CA ILE A 30 9.89 -4.31 1.85
C ILE A 30 10.48 -2.90 1.81
N LYS A 31 10.48 -2.27 0.63
CA LYS A 31 10.80 -0.85 0.47
C LYS A 31 9.58 -0.06 0.01
N ILE A 32 9.31 1.07 0.65
CA ILE A 32 8.35 2.06 0.15
C ILE A 32 9.12 3.29 -0.29
N ILE A 33 8.91 3.71 -1.53
CA ILE A 33 9.66 4.83 -2.12
C ILE A 33 8.73 5.89 -2.71
N ASN A 34 9.22 7.12 -2.76
CA ASN A 34 8.68 8.13 -3.66
C ASN A 34 9.20 7.85 -5.08
N PHE A 35 8.29 7.76 -6.05
CA PHE A 35 8.67 7.41 -7.43
C PHE A 35 9.51 8.51 -8.10
N SER A 36 9.22 9.78 -7.83
CA SER A 36 9.80 10.91 -8.56
C SER A 36 11.32 11.10 -8.34
N ASP A 37 11.81 10.76 -7.15
CA ASP A 37 13.21 10.95 -6.75
C ASP A 37 13.88 9.67 -6.20
N ASN A 38 13.15 8.54 -6.20
CA ASN A 38 13.56 7.27 -5.59
C ASN A 38 13.93 7.37 -4.11
N LYS A 39 13.46 8.41 -3.40
CA LYS A 39 13.70 8.53 -1.97
C LYS A 39 13.03 7.37 -1.23
N ILE A 40 13.81 6.66 -0.43
CA ILE A 40 13.30 5.64 0.49
C ILE A 40 12.52 6.33 1.61
N LEU A 41 11.25 5.97 1.72
CA LEU A 41 10.35 6.46 2.74
C LEU A 41 10.25 5.48 3.91
N ILE A 42 10.37 4.18 3.60
CA ILE A 42 10.34 3.05 4.55
C ILE A 42 11.31 1.99 4.04
N ASP A 43 12.12 1.44 4.94
CA ASP A 43 13.08 0.37 4.66
C ASP A 43 12.94 -0.79 5.66
N GLY A 44 12.20 -1.82 5.25
CA GLY A 44 12.02 -3.05 6.00
C GLY A 44 10.66 -3.21 6.68
N PHE A 45 10.41 -4.44 7.12
CA PHE A 45 9.11 -4.89 7.60
C PHE A 45 8.61 -4.18 8.85
N GLU A 46 9.48 -3.97 9.86
CA GLU A 46 9.08 -3.35 11.12
C GLU A 46 8.72 -1.87 10.94
N GLU A 47 9.51 -1.13 10.15
CA GLU A 47 9.21 0.28 9.84
C GLU A 47 7.90 0.40 9.04
N CYS A 48 7.67 -0.54 8.11
CA CYS A 48 6.41 -0.63 7.36
C CYS A 48 5.22 -0.90 8.29
N ARG A 49 5.36 -1.84 9.22
CA ARG A 49 4.34 -2.17 10.22
C ARG A 49 4.03 -0.96 11.10
N GLU A 50 5.05 -0.27 11.60
CA GLU A 50 4.89 0.90 12.44
C GLU A 50 4.16 2.02 11.69
N MET A 51 4.59 2.33 10.46
CA MET A 51 3.97 3.35 9.62
C MET A 51 2.48 3.08 9.40
N TYR A 52 2.10 1.87 8.96
CA TYR A 52 0.70 1.53 8.74
C TYR A 52 -0.11 1.49 10.04
N SER A 53 0.46 1.01 11.14
CA SER A 53 -0.20 1.00 12.46
C SER A 53 -0.56 2.43 12.91
N VAL A 54 0.40 3.36 12.78
CA VAL A 54 0.17 4.78 13.10
C VAL A 54 -0.86 5.39 12.17
N LEU A 55 -0.77 5.12 10.87
CA LEU A 55 -1.73 5.59 9.88
C LEU A 55 -3.15 5.14 10.22
N PHE A 56 -3.34 3.84 10.49
CA PHE A 56 -4.63 3.24 10.81
C PHE A 56 -5.23 3.82 12.09
N LYS A 57 -4.42 3.97 13.14
CA LYS A 57 -4.84 4.60 14.40
C LYS A 57 -5.34 6.04 14.19
N ASN A 58 -4.64 6.80 13.34
CA ASN A 58 -4.96 8.21 13.10
C ASN A 58 -6.05 8.44 12.05
N SER A 59 -6.52 7.38 11.36
CA SER A 59 -7.40 7.49 10.20
C SER A 59 -8.64 6.60 10.35
N PRO A 60 -9.55 6.88 11.29
CA PRO A 60 -10.72 6.02 11.55
C PRO A 60 -11.69 5.89 10.37
N LYS A 61 -11.61 6.81 9.40
CA LYS A 61 -12.39 6.82 8.16
C LYS A 61 -11.53 6.53 6.91
N LEU A 62 -10.35 5.94 7.08
CA LEU A 62 -9.44 5.62 5.97
C LEU A 62 -10.13 4.69 4.98
N TYR A 63 -10.05 5.03 3.69
CA TYR A 63 -10.58 4.22 2.60
C TYR A 63 -9.86 4.56 1.30
N ALA A 64 -9.62 3.56 0.46
CA ALA A 64 -9.10 3.71 -0.90
C ALA A 64 -10.18 3.40 -1.95
N GLU A 65 -10.50 4.39 -2.79
CA GLU A 65 -11.35 4.21 -3.97
C GLU A 65 -10.47 3.86 -5.17
N ILE A 66 -10.50 2.61 -5.62
CA ILE A 66 -9.75 2.16 -6.80
C ILE A 66 -10.45 2.64 -8.07
N ILE A 67 -9.72 3.37 -8.91
CA ILE A 67 -10.21 3.90 -10.20
C ILE A 67 -9.81 2.99 -11.35
N ASN A 68 -8.55 2.54 -11.35
CA ASN A 68 -8.05 1.64 -12.37
C ASN A 68 -6.92 0.76 -11.81
N THR A 69 -6.82 -0.45 -12.35
CA THR A 69 -5.77 -1.41 -12.02
C THR A 69 -5.17 -1.96 -13.30
N ILE A 70 -3.84 -1.94 -13.40
CA ILE A 70 -3.09 -2.55 -14.49
C ILE A 70 -2.17 -3.59 -13.88
N ILE A 71 -2.22 -4.82 -14.41
CA ILE A 71 -1.32 -5.90 -14.04
C ILE A 71 -0.34 -6.11 -15.18
N PHE A 72 0.95 -6.06 -14.86
CA PHE A 72 2.02 -6.23 -15.82
C PHE A 72 3.15 -7.06 -15.20
N GLU A 73 3.26 -8.32 -15.64
CA GLU A 73 4.18 -9.30 -15.08
C GLU A 73 4.05 -9.43 -13.56
N ASN A 74 5.09 -9.03 -12.81
CA ASN A 74 5.13 -9.08 -11.36
C ASN A 74 4.71 -7.75 -10.69
N LYS A 75 4.09 -6.84 -11.45
CA LYS A 75 3.72 -5.50 -10.97
C LYS A 75 2.24 -5.26 -11.09
N VAL A 76 1.72 -4.50 -10.12
CA VAL A 76 0.34 -4.00 -10.14
C VAL A 76 0.37 -2.50 -9.95
N ILE A 77 -0.20 -1.78 -10.91
CA ILE A 77 -0.31 -0.32 -10.90
C ILE A 77 -1.76 0.01 -10.57
N VAL A 78 -1.97 0.75 -9.49
CA VAL A 78 -3.28 1.11 -8.97
C VAL A 78 -3.40 2.62 -8.99
N HIS A 79 -4.38 3.14 -9.73
CA HIS A 79 -4.80 4.53 -9.66
C HIS A 79 -5.97 4.62 -8.68
N GLU A 80 -5.82 5.42 -7.63
CA GLU A 80 -6.78 5.47 -6.54
C GLU A 80 -6.96 6.88 -5.98
N PHE A 81 -8.05 7.04 -5.22
CA PHE A 81 -8.20 8.14 -4.29
C PHE A 81 -8.24 7.66 -2.86
N ILE A 82 -7.49 8.33 -1.99
CA ILE A 82 -7.50 8.10 -0.56
C ILE A 82 -8.39 9.13 0.15
N PHE A 83 -9.21 8.64 1.07
CA PHE A 83 -10.09 9.42 1.93
C PHE A 83 -9.73 9.21 3.41
N GLY A 84 -10.01 10.20 4.26
CA GLY A 84 -9.91 10.05 5.72
C GLY A 84 -8.49 9.93 6.27
N ARG A 85 -7.46 10.11 5.43
CA ARG A 85 -6.05 9.98 5.83
C ARG A 85 -5.69 11.00 6.91
N ASN A 86 -5.18 10.50 8.04
CA ASN A 86 -4.86 11.27 9.24
C ASN A 86 -6.01 12.18 9.71
N GLY A 87 -7.26 11.70 9.57
CA GLY A 87 -8.46 12.44 9.97
C GLY A 87 -8.83 13.60 9.04
N SER A 88 -8.16 13.76 7.89
CA SER A 88 -8.49 14.77 6.89
C SER A 88 -9.71 14.38 6.06
N ASP A 89 -10.60 15.34 5.82
CA ASP A 89 -11.73 15.19 4.88
C ASP A 89 -11.34 15.44 3.41
N LYS A 90 -10.07 15.84 3.14
CA LYS A 90 -9.57 16.02 1.77
C LYS A 90 -9.38 14.68 1.07
N LYS A 91 -9.91 14.59 -0.16
CA LYS A 91 -9.62 13.53 -1.13
C LYS A 91 -8.22 13.74 -1.70
N MET A 92 -7.40 12.69 -1.72
CA MET A 92 -6.05 12.70 -2.29
C MET A 92 -5.96 11.69 -3.43
N GLU A 93 -5.61 12.14 -4.62
CA GLU A 93 -5.32 11.26 -5.77
C GLU A 93 -3.89 10.73 -5.67
N GLN A 94 -3.68 9.46 -5.97
CA GLN A 94 -2.34 8.89 -6.10
C GLN A 94 -2.32 7.69 -7.05
N VAL A 95 -1.12 7.34 -7.53
CA VAL A 95 -0.86 6.07 -8.20
C VAL A 95 0.14 5.27 -7.37
N ILE A 96 -0.19 4.01 -7.10
CA ILE A 96 0.64 3.06 -6.38
C ILE A 96 1.14 1.99 -7.34
N ILE A 97 2.43 1.69 -7.29
CA ILE A 97 3.02 0.56 -8.02
C ILE A 97 3.49 -0.45 -6.99
N PHE A 98 2.85 -1.62 -6.97
CA PHE A 98 3.29 -2.78 -6.22
C PHE A 98 4.22 -3.62 -7.08
N GLU A 99 5.35 -4.04 -6.53
CA GLU A 99 6.19 -5.11 -7.09
C GLU A 99 6.07 -6.33 -6.18
N VAL A 100 5.81 -7.50 -6.78
CA VAL A 100 5.59 -8.76 -6.07
C VAL A 100 6.68 -9.76 -6.43
N GLU A 101 7.27 -10.37 -5.41
CA GLU A 101 8.32 -11.38 -5.51
C GLU A 101 8.04 -12.49 -4.50
N ASN A 102 8.15 -13.76 -4.93
CA ASN A 102 7.92 -14.92 -4.06
C ASN A 102 6.60 -14.83 -3.28
N GLU A 103 5.52 -14.43 -3.97
CA GLU A 103 4.18 -14.23 -3.40
C GLU A 103 4.06 -13.15 -2.31
N LYS A 104 5.02 -12.23 -2.23
CA LYS A 104 5.03 -11.11 -1.28
C LYS A 104 5.30 -9.80 -2.00
N ILE A 105 4.70 -8.72 -1.52
CA ILE A 105 5.03 -7.38 -2.01
C ILE A 105 6.44 -7.04 -1.50
N SER A 106 7.38 -6.83 -2.42
CA SER A 106 8.78 -6.48 -2.14
C SER A 106 9.01 -4.97 -2.21
N LYS A 107 8.19 -4.24 -2.98
CA LYS A 107 8.33 -2.80 -3.13
C LYS A 107 7.01 -2.12 -3.43
N ILE A 108 6.86 -0.91 -2.89
CA ILE A 108 5.76 0.01 -3.19
C ILE A 108 6.37 1.33 -3.66
N SER A 109 6.03 1.77 -4.87
CA SER A 109 6.36 3.11 -5.35
C SER A 109 5.12 3.98 -5.35
N ILE A 110 5.23 5.17 -4.76
CA ILE A 110 4.12 6.11 -4.62
C ILE A 110 4.33 7.27 -5.59
N ILE A 111 3.30 7.59 -6.37
CA ILE A 111 3.20 8.77 -7.24
C ILE A 111 2.08 9.66 -6.68
N ARG A 112 2.39 10.93 -6.41
CA ARG A 112 1.48 11.95 -5.88
C ARG A 112 1.69 13.28 -6.60
#